data_AF-A0A967Q1Z4-F1
#
_entry.id   AF-A0A967Q1Z4-F1
#
_cell.length_a   1.000
_cell.length_b   1.000
_cell.length_c   1.000
_cell.angle_alpha   90.00
_cell.angle_beta   90.00
_cell.angle_gamma   90.00
#
_symmetry.space_group_name_H-M   'P 1'
#
loop_
_entity.id
_entity.type
_entity.pdbx_description
1 polymer ?
#
loop_
_entity_poly.entity_id
_entity_poly.type
_entity_poly.pdbx_seq_one_letter_code
_entity_poly.pdbx_strand_id
1 'polypeptide(L)'
;MNGLDIAILITLGVFTLKGLLRGLLRELCSLIGIVAGSFLAFYFHPPLANWLAAAVDLPPRICVIAAFLVLFLVTVSLFAVLGYLLSQSISALFLGGINQVVGGCFG
;
A
#
# COMPACT_ATOMS: atom_id res chain seq x y z
N MET A 1 -31.31 23.82 -13.60
CA MET A 1 -29.85 23.71 -13.40
C MET A 1 -29.22 23.81 -14.76
N ASN A 2 -28.23 24.68 -14.93
CA ASN A 2 -27.65 24.93 -16.24
C ASN A 2 -26.88 23.67 -16.69
N GLY A 3 -26.76 23.41 -18.00
CA GLY A 3 -25.98 22.26 -18.48
C GLY A 3 -24.53 22.29 -18.00
N LEU A 4 -24.02 23.50 -17.75
CA LEU A 4 -22.71 23.78 -17.19
C LEU A 4 -22.58 23.31 -15.72
N ASP A 5 -23.62 23.48 -14.91
CA ASP A 5 -23.63 23.02 -13.50
C ASP A 5 -23.51 21.50 -13.43
N ILE A 6 -24.24 20.79 -14.30
CA ILE A 6 -24.25 19.33 -14.36
C ILE A 6 -22.88 18.79 -14.78
N ALA A 7 -22.23 19.42 -15.77
CA ALA A 7 -20.90 19.02 -16.23
C ALA A 7 -19.82 19.16 -15.13
N ILE A 8 -19.88 20.24 -14.35
CA ILE A 8 -18.97 20.46 -13.21
C ILE A 8 -19.21 19.40 -12.14
N LEU A 9 -20.47 19.12 -11.80
CA LEU A 9 -20.84 18.17 -10.75
C LEU A 9 -20.37 16.75 -11.07
N ILE A 10 -20.52 16.30 -12.32
CA ILE A 10 -20.03 15.00 -12.80
C ILE A 10 -18.51 14.92 -12.69
N THR A 11 -17.81 15.95 -13.19
CA THR A 11 -16.34 16.00 -13.17
C THR A 11 -15.83 15.92 -11.74
N LEU A 12 -16.36 16.77 -10.85
CA LEU A 12 -15.99 16.79 -9.43
C LEU A 12 -16.28 15.43 -8.77
N GLY A 13 -17.44 14.84 -9.03
CA GLY A 13 -17.82 13.53 -8.50
C GLY A 13 -16.82 12.44 -8.86
N VAL A 14 -16.44 12.36 -10.14
CA VAL A 14 -15.46 11.36 -10.63
C VAL A 14 -14.09 11.57 -9.99
N PHE A 15 -13.59 12.81 -9.94
CA PHE A 15 -12.29 13.09 -9.32
C PHE A 15 -12.30 12.78 -7.82
N THR A 16 -13.39 13.09 -7.12
CA THR A 16 -13.52 12.88 -5.67
C THR A 16 -13.59 11.38 -5.34
N LEU A 17 -14.43 10.61 -6.04
CA LEU A 17 -14.51 9.15 -5.90
C LEU A 17 -13.16 8.49 -6.17
N LYS A 18 -12.47 8.94 -7.21
CA LYS A 18 -11.16 8.38 -7.57
C LYS A 18 -10.08 8.70 -6.54
N GLY A 19 -10.08 9.92 -6.01
CA GLY A 19 -9.20 10.33 -4.91
C GLY A 19 -9.47 9.50 -3.65
N LEU A 20 -10.75 9.31 -3.31
CA LEU A 20 -11.16 8.56 -2.14
C LEU A 20 -10.77 7.08 -2.23
N LEU A 21 -11.02 6.41 -3.36
CA LEU A 21 -10.66 5.01 -3.56
C LEU A 21 -9.14 4.81 -3.45
N ARG A 22 -8.34 5.66 -4.11
CA ARG A 22 -6.87 5.59 -4.04
C ARG A 22 -6.32 5.79 -2.63
N GLY A 23 -6.89 6.75 -1.90
CA GLY A 23 -6.53 7.01 -0.51
C GLY A 23 -6.87 5.81 0.38
N LEU A 24 -8.11 5.34 0.31
CA LEU A 24 -8.60 4.23 1.10
C LEU A 24 -7.80 2.94 0.88
N LEU A 25 -7.50 2.60 -0.38
CA LEU A 25 -6.68 1.42 -0.70
C LEU A 25 -5.27 1.50 -0.11
N ARG A 26 -4.65 2.69 -0.14
CA ARG A 26 -3.33 2.92 0.45
C ARG A 26 -3.38 2.78 1.97
N GLU A 27 -4.40 3.34 2.61
CA GLU A 27 -4.64 3.26 4.05
C GLU A 27 -4.83 1.79 4.48
N LEU A 28 -5.68 1.05 3.76
CA LEU A 28 -5.96 -0.36 4.03
C LEU A 28 -4.71 -1.23 3.88
N CYS A 29 -3.92 -1.03 2.83
CA CYS A 29 -2.68 -1.78 2.64
C CYS A 29 -1.64 -1.46 3.73
N SER A 30 -1.57 -0.20 4.18
CA SER A 30 -0.71 0.19 5.29
C SER A 30 -1.13 -0.49 6.60
N LEU A 31 -2.43 -0.46 6.92
CA LEU A 31 -2.99 -1.11 8.10
C LEU A 31 -2.77 -2.64 8.07
N ILE A 32 -3.06 -3.28 6.93
CA ILE A 32 -2.82 -4.71 6.73
C ILE A 32 -1.32 -5.00 6.86
N GLY A 33 -0.45 -4.16 6.31
CA GLY A 33 1.00 -4.32 6.41
C GLY A 33 1.53 -4.26 7.83
N ILE A 34 0.97 -3.39 8.67
CA ILE A 34 1.31 -3.32 10.10
C ILE A 34 0.84 -4.58 10.84
N VAL A 35 -0.39 -5.01 10.62
CA VAL A 35 -0.96 -6.20 11.29
C VAL A 35 -0.25 -7.48 10.83
N ALA A 36 -0.16 -7.70 9.52
CA ALA A 36 0.50 -8.85 8.93
C ALA A 36 2.00 -8.84 9.21
N GLY A 37 2.65 -7.66 9.16
CA GLY A 37 4.06 -7.49 9.49
C GLY A 37 4.38 -7.80 10.95
N SER A 38 3.51 -7.37 11.87
CA SER A 38 3.63 -7.75 13.28
C SER A 38 3.50 -9.27 13.44
N PHE A 39 2.50 -9.88 12.81
CA PHE A 39 2.26 -11.33 12.92
C PHE A 39 3.40 -12.17 12.33
N LEU A 40 3.89 -11.80 11.13
CA LEU A 40 5.04 -12.44 10.50
C LEU A 40 6.31 -12.25 11.33
N ALA A 41 6.56 -11.06 11.86
CA ALA A 41 7.73 -10.83 12.70
C ALA A 41 7.69 -11.70 13.96
N PHE A 42 6.52 -11.83 14.61
CA PHE A 42 6.37 -12.74 15.75
C PHE A 42 6.62 -14.21 15.38
N TYR A 43 6.16 -14.66 14.21
CA TYR A 43 6.33 -16.06 13.80
C TYR A 43 7.74 -16.39 13.30
N PHE A 44 8.36 -15.49 12.53
CA PHE A 44 9.66 -15.71 11.88
C PHE A 44 10.86 -15.19 12.69
N HIS A 45 10.67 -14.54 13.84
CA HIS A 45 11.80 -14.13 14.69
C HIS A 45 12.72 -15.30 15.12
N PRO A 46 12.25 -16.54 15.40
CA PRO A 46 13.14 -17.58 15.95
C PRO A 46 14.24 -18.05 14.98
N PRO A 47 13.96 -18.43 13.71
CA PRO A 47 15.01 -18.86 12.79
C PRO A 47 15.98 -17.72 12.46
N LEU A 48 15.48 -16.47 12.41
CA LEU A 48 16.30 -15.30 12.10
C LEU A 48 17.18 -14.90 13.29
N ALA A 49 16.69 -15.03 14.52
CA ALA A 49 17.49 -14.83 15.73
C ALA A 49 18.61 -15.87 15.88
N ASN A 50 18.35 -17.14 15.53
CA ASN A 50 19.38 -18.18 15.52
C ASN A 50 20.48 -17.90 14.49
N TRP A 51 20.11 -17.44 13.29
CA TRP A 51 21.08 -17.07 12.27
C TRP A 51 21.90 -15.85 12.68
N LEU A 52 21.26 -14.85 13.29
CA LEU A 52 21.94 -13.66 13.81
C LEU A 52 22.88 -13.97 14.97
N ALA A 53 22.48 -14.86 15.89
CA ALA A 53 23.32 -15.33 16.99
C ALA A 53 24.53 -16.16 16.51
N ALA A 54 24.41 -16.86 15.37
CA ALA A 54 25.53 -17.57 14.77
C ALA A 54 26.46 -16.64 13.96
N ALA A 55 25.93 -15.58 13.37
CA ALA A 55 26.70 -14.63 12.54
C ALA A 55 27.36 -13.50 13.36
N VAL A 56 26.75 -13.13 14.48
CA VAL A 56 27.20 -12.03 15.33
C VAL A 56 27.24 -12.55 16.75
N ASP A 57 28.44 -12.59 17.34
CA ASP A 57 28.74 -13.06 18.71
C ASP A 57 28.19 -12.08 19.77
N LEU A 58 26.94 -11.68 19.61
CA LEU A 58 26.20 -10.72 20.42
C LEU A 58 25.36 -11.44 21.46
N PRO A 59 24.99 -10.74 22.56
CA PRO A 59 24.07 -11.27 23.54
C PRO A 59 22.75 -11.71 22.88
N PRO A 60 22.20 -12.90 23.23
CA PRO A 60 21.02 -13.47 22.57
C PRO A 60 19.78 -12.57 22.66
N ARG A 61 19.66 -11.76 23.73
CA ARG A 61 18.59 -10.76 23.85
C ARG A 61 18.66 -9.68 22.76
N ILE A 62 19.85 -9.23 22.40
CA ILE A 62 20.05 -8.20 21.38
C ILE A 62 19.74 -8.78 20.00
N CYS A 63 20.17 -10.01 19.72
CA CYS A 63 19.85 -10.69 18.46
C CYS A 63 18.35 -10.89 18.24
N VAL A 64 17.59 -11.24 19.29
CA VAL A 64 16.13 -11.40 19.19
C VAL A 64 15.44 -10.06 18.86
N ILE A 65 15.80 -8.99 19.55
CA ILE A 65 15.23 -7.66 19.32
C ILE A 65 15.59 -7.15 17.91
N ALA A 66 16.85 -7.33 17.49
CA ALA A 66 17.31 -6.94 16.16
C ALA A 66 16.60 -7.74 15.06
N ALA A 67 16.48 -9.07 15.21
CA ALA A 67 15.79 -9.93 14.25
C ALA A 67 14.31 -9.52 14.11
N PHE A 68 13.62 -9.26 15.23
CA PHE A 68 12.23 -8.80 15.21
C PHE A 68 12.10 -7.44 14.50
N LEU A 69 12.94 -6.46 14.81
CA LEU A 69 12.91 -5.14 14.20
C LEU A 69 13.16 -5.20 12.68
N VAL A 70 14.14 -5.99 12.24
CA VAL A 70 14.46 -6.16 10.83
C VAL A 70 13.29 -6.81 10.09
N LEU A 71 12.74 -7.91 10.62
CA LEU A 71 11.57 -8.57 10.05
C LEU A 71 10.38 -7.62 9.96
N PHE A 72 10.09 -6.88 11.03
CA PHE A 72 8.98 -5.94 11.07
C PHE A 72 9.16 -4.85 10.00
N LEU A 73 10.31 -4.19 9.94
CA LEU A 73 10.61 -3.15 8.95
C LEU A 73 10.53 -3.67 7.51
N VAL A 74 11.12 -4.83 7.23
CA VAL A 74 11.10 -5.43 5.90
C VAL A 74 9.67 -5.75 5.47
N THR A 75 8.88 -6.35 6.37
CA THR A 75 7.51 -6.77 6.05
C THR A 75 6.60 -5.55 5.85
N VAL A 76 6.66 -4.57 6.76
CA VAL A 76 5.88 -3.32 6.63
C VAL A 76 6.26 -2.57 5.36
N SER A 77 7.56 -2.48 5.04
CA SER A 77 8.03 -1.85 3.81
C SER A 77 7.49 -2.56 2.56
N LEU A 78 7.53 -3.89 2.54
CA LEU A 78 6.97 -4.71 1.45
C LEU A 78 5.49 -4.43 1.23
N PHE A 79 4.68 -4.44 2.29
CA PHE A 79 3.25 -4.15 2.20
C PHE A 79 2.96 -2.70 1.82
N ALA A 80 3.77 -1.74 2.27
CA ALA A 80 3.65 -0.34 1.88
C ALA A 80 3.91 -0.16 0.38
N VAL A 81 4.94 -0.81 -0.17
CA VAL A 81 5.25 -0.80 -1.61
C VAL A 81 4.15 -1.48 -2.41
N LEU A 82 3.65 -2.64 -1.96
CA LEU A 82 2.53 -3.33 -2.59
C LEU A 82 1.27 -2.46 -2.63
N GLY A 83 0.93 -1.81 -1.52
CA GLY A 83 -0.20 -0.89 -1.44
C GLY A 83 -0.06 0.32 -2.37
N TYR A 84 1.16 0.85 -2.49
CA TYR A 84 1.47 1.91 -3.44
C TYR A 84 1.28 1.45 -4.89
N LEU A 85 1.83 0.30 -5.28
CA LEU A 85 1.69 -0.27 -6.63
C LEU A 85 0.24 -0.60 -6.98
N LEU A 86 -0.53 -1.10 -6.02
CA LEU A 86 -1.95 -1.43 -6.22
C LEU A 86 -2.79 -0.15 -6.43
N SER A 87 -2.55 0.87 -5.61
CA SER A 87 -3.20 2.19 -5.75
C SER A 87 -2.83 2.89 -7.06
N GLN A 88 -1.59 2.69 -7.55
CA GLN A 88 -1.14 3.17 -8.85
C GLN A 88 -1.92 2.48 -9.99
N SER A 89 -2.01 1.15 -9.95
CA SER A 89 -2.67 0.32 -10.98
C SER A 89 -4.16 0.66 -11.13
N ILE A 90 -4.87 0.83 -10.02
CA ILE A 90 -6.31 1.15 -10.03
C ILE A 90 -6.57 2.50 -10.69
N SER A 91 -5.71 3.48 -10.46
CA SER A 91 -5.84 4.74 -11.17
C SER A 91 -5.54 4.68 -12.65
N ALA A 92 -4.56 3.87 -13.05
CA ALA A 92 -4.24 3.67 -14.46
C ALA A 92 -5.46 3.08 -15.20
N LEU A 93 -6.13 2.09 -14.61
CA LEU A 93 -7.38 1.51 -15.12
C LEU A 93 -8.49 2.57 -15.24
N PHE A 94 -8.71 3.38 -14.20
CA PHE A 94 -9.71 4.45 -14.23
C PHE A 94 -9.38 5.61 -15.19
N LEU A 95 -8.09 5.95 -15.39
CA LEU A 95 -7.68 6.97 -16.36
C LEU A 95 -7.88 6.46 -17.80
N GLY A 96 -7.61 5.18 -18.07
CA GLY A 96 -7.86 4.55 -19.36
C GLY A 96 -9.33 4.63 -19.77
N GLY A 97 -10.25 4.35 -18.85
CA GLY A 97 -11.69 4.44 -19.12
C GLY A 97 -12.16 5.87 -19.45
N ILE A 98 -11.67 6.88 -18.75
CA ILE A 98 -12.00 8.29 -19.04
C ILE A 98 -11.42 8.71 -20.40
N ASN A 99 -10.20 8.28 -20.72
CA ASN A 99 -9.57 8.62 -22.00
C ASN A 99 -10.35 8.06 -23.20
N GLN A 100 -11.03 6.92 -23.02
CA GLN A 100 -11.87 6.29 -24.04
C GLN A 100 -13.19 7.03 -24.24
N VAL A 101 -13.82 7.54 -23.17
CA VAL A 101 -15.04 8.35 -23.26
C VAL A 101 -14.76 9.70 -23.90
N VAL A 102 -13.69 10.38 -23.50
CA VAL A 102 -13.31 11.69 -24.06
C VAL A 102 -12.84 11.55 -25.51
N GLY A 103 -12.05 10.51 -25.82
CA GLY A 103 -11.61 10.23 -27.19
C GLY A 103 -12.75 9.84 -28.14
N GLY A 104 -13.82 9.23 -27.63
CA GLY A 104 -15.02 8.92 -28.41
C GLY A 104 -15.97 10.12 -28.62
N CYS A 105 -15.89 11.17 -27.79
CA CYS A 105 -16.68 12.39 -27.98
C CYS A 105 -15.99 13.45 -28.86
N PHE A 106 -14.67 13.38 -29.00
CA PHE A 106 -13.86 14.32 -29.79
C PHE A 106 -13.30 13.70 -31.09
N GLY A 107 -13.67 12.47 -31.42
CA GLY A 107 -13.33 11.76 -32.66
C GLY A 107 -14.54 11.55 -33.56
#